data_AF-A0A3A4QUI8-F1
#
_entry.id   AF-A0A3A4QUI8-F1
#
_cell.length_a   1.000
_cell.length_b   1.000
_cell.length_c   1.000
_cell.angle_alpha   90.00
_cell.angle_beta   90.00
_cell.angle_gamma   90.00
#
_symmetry.space_group_name_H-M   'P 1'
#
loop_
_entity.id
_entity.type
_entity.pdbx_description
1 polymer ?
#
loop_
_entity_poly.entity_id
_entity_poly.type
_entity_poly.pdbx_seq_one_letter_code
_entity_poly.pdbx_strand_id
1 'polypeptide(L)'
;VSKEVQTPVINGFVVDMKTDTAVTINFEQSEWISGNSNYIIQLGFDSRFQAAYQGRRVDYPADFEIELTEPGQGEISFPASGFSQPIQSNIIVRNLTEEIDDFQFIFRDENKDAIFNDGDAIFMVVGDSLGKKATSFADVRISWSLTLIKDTTIVEANQRPPQYGDVFKIVTNKPFRNNEFMEFTTIGQRFDKSKAKNDLDKVAVVPNPYVGAASWEPYSTSVGRGERRIYFMHLPNECIIRIYTLSGKLVDTIEHKSTISDGQVGWDLVSKDGMDIAYGVYVYHIDAPGIGEKIGRFAIIK
;
A
#
# COMPACT_ATOMS: atom_id res chain seq x y z
N VAL A 1 -22.02 3.90 -2.88
CA VAL A 1 -21.84 4.95 -3.90
C VAL A 1 -20.71 5.82 -3.39
N SER A 2 -19.58 5.90 -4.07
CA SER A 2 -18.48 6.76 -3.64
C SER A 2 -18.71 8.18 -4.15
N LYS A 3 -18.36 9.19 -3.36
CA LYS A 3 -18.30 10.58 -3.81
C LYS A 3 -16.85 10.89 -4.19
N GLU A 4 -16.68 11.48 -5.36
CA GLU A 4 -15.39 11.99 -5.82
C GLU A 4 -15.41 13.52 -5.71
N VAL A 5 -14.35 14.05 -5.10
CA VAL A 5 -14.13 15.49 -4.96
C VAL A 5 -12.72 15.78 -5.44
N GLN A 6 -12.61 16.66 -6.44
CA GLN A 6 -11.34 17.15 -6.94
C GLN A 6 -11.08 18.54 -6.38
N THR A 7 -9.87 18.78 -5.90
CA THR A 7 -9.46 20.12 -5.46
C THR A 7 -9.21 21.03 -6.68
N PRO A 8 -9.31 22.36 -6.54
CA PRO A 8 -8.72 23.27 -7.52
C PRO A 8 -7.23 22.98 -7.74
N VAL A 9 -6.69 23.44 -8.86
CA VAL A 9 -5.25 23.38 -9.12
C VAL A 9 -4.54 24.26 -8.08
N ILE A 10 -3.73 23.65 -7.22
CA ILE A 10 -2.94 24.33 -6.21
C ILE A 10 -1.49 23.92 -6.45
N ASN A 11 -0.58 24.89 -6.61
CA ASN A 11 0.85 24.65 -6.80
C ASN A 11 1.19 23.63 -7.92
N GLY A 12 0.39 23.60 -8.99
CA GLY A 12 0.63 22.74 -10.16
C GLY A 12 0.15 21.29 -10.03
N PHE A 13 -0.60 20.94 -8.97
CA PHE A 13 -1.24 19.63 -8.83
C PHE A 13 -2.72 19.75 -8.48
N VAL A 14 -3.45 18.66 -8.66
CA VAL A 14 -4.83 18.45 -8.20
C VAL A 14 -4.84 17.21 -7.31
N VAL A 15 -5.75 17.18 -6.34
CA VAL A 15 -5.99 16.01 -5.49
C VAL A 15 -7.38 15.50 -5.76
N ASP A 16 -7.48 14.24 -6.17
CA ASP A 16 -8.73 13.51 -6.30
C ASP A 16 -8.98 12.72 -5.01
N MET A 17 -10.01 13.13 -4.26
CA MET A 17 -10.44 12.45 -3.05
C MET A 17 -11.67 11.61 -3.35
N LYS A 18 -11.55 10.30 -3.13
CA LYS A 18 -12.66 9.36 -3.21
C LYS A 18 -13.06 8.97 -1.80
N THR A 19 -14.32 9.20 -1.44
CA THR A 19 -14.85 8.87 -0.12
C THR A 19 -16.10 8.01 -0.25
N ASP A 20 -16.25 7.06 0.67
CA ASP A 20 -17.48 6.29 0.77
C ASP A 20 -18.59 7.13 1.40
N THR A 21 -19.80 7.07 0.85
CA THR A 21 -20.92 7.84 1.41
C THR A 21 -21.69 7.08 2.50
N ALA A 22 -21.38 5.80 2.71
CA ALA A 22 -22.11 4.92 3.61
C ALA A 22 -21.15 4.24 4.58
N VAL A 23 -21.55 4.18 5.85
CA VAL A 23 -20.84 3.41 6.86
C VAL A 23 -21.18 1.93 6.67
N THR A 24 -20.20 1.13 6.30
CA THR A 24 -20.39 -0.30 6.01
C THR A 24 -19.22 -1.11 6.53
N ILE A 25 -19.43 -2.40 6.81
CA ILE A 25 -18.32 -3.30 7.15
C ILE A 25 -17.50 -3.59 5.90
N ASN A 26 -16.18 -3.49 6.03
CA ASN A 26 -15.23 -3.97 5.05
C ASN A 26 -14.87 -5.43 5.37
N PHE A 27 -15.56 -6.37 4.71
CA PHE A 27 -15.38 -7.80 4.95
C PHE A 27 -14.00 -8.30 4.52
N GLU A 28 -13.35 -7.67 3.53
CA GLU A 28 -12.04 -8.09 3.04
C GLU A 28 -10.90 -7.73 4.02
N GLN A 29 -11.07 -6.64 4.78
CA GLN A 29 -10.09 -6.18 5.76
C GLN A 29 -10.44 -6.59 7.21
N SER A 30 -11.59 -7.22 7.42
CA SER A 30 -11.99 -7.74 8.74
C SER A 30 -11.51 -9.18 8.86
N GLU A 31 -10.61 -9.44 9.81
CA GLU A 31 -9.89 -10.71 9.92
C GLU A 31 -9.45 -11.01 11.36
N TRP A 32 -9.03 -12.26 11.61
CA TRP A 32 -8.31 -12.63 12.82
C TRP A 32 -6.91 -11.98 12.79
N ILE A 33 -6.60 -11.11 13.74
CA ILE A 33 -5.25 -10.57 13.96
C ILE A 33 -4.39 -11.62 14.67
N SER A 34 -4.99 -12.30 15.64
CA SER A 34 -4.39 -13.37 16.43
C SER A 34 -5.38 -14.51 16.54
N GLY A 35 -4.91 -15.74 16.42
CA GLY A 35 -5.73 -16.94 16.42
C GLY A 35 -5.89 -17.59 15.05
N ASN A 36 -6.44 -18.81 15.05
CA ASN A 36 -6.62 -19.62 13.84
C ASN A 36 -7.93 -20.43 13.84
N SER A 37 -8.93 -19.88 14.53
CA SER A 37 -10.29 -20.41 14.54
C SER A 37 -10.80 -20.61 13.13
N ASN A 38 -11.50 -21.72 12.90
CA ASN A 38 -12.18 -22.00 11.64
C ASN A 38 -13.70 -21.83 11.74
N TYR A 39 -14.18 -21.16 12.78
CA TYR A 39 -15.58 -20.77 12.87
C TYR A 39 -15.89 -19.68 11.85
N ILE A 40 -17.09 -19.73 11.29
CA ILE A 40 -17.61 -18.71 10.40
C ILE A 40 -17.90 -17.47 11.24
N ILE A 41 -17.32 -16.35 10.84
CA ILE A 41 -17.60 -15.04 11.43
C ILE A 41 -18.68 -14.36 10.60
N GLN A 42 -19.85 -14.15 11.21
CA GLN A 42 -20.91 -13.34 10.60
C GLN A 42 -20.84 -11.92 11.16
N LEU A 43 -20.40 -11.01 10.30
CA LEU A 43 -20.33 -9.57 10.59
C LEU A 43 -21.56 -8.85 10.03
N GLY A 44 -21.94 -7.74 10.66
CA GLY A 44 -22.99 -6.86 10.16
C GLY A 44 -24.04 -6.63 11.22
N PHE A 45 -25.25 -7.09 10.98
CA PHE A 45 -26.31 -7.05 11.98
C PHE A 45 -27.02 -8.39 11.97
N ASP A 46 -26.90 -9.12 13.06
CA ASP A 46 -27.48 -10.46 13.19
C ASP A 46 -29.00 -10.39 13.16
N SER A 47 -29.57 -10.99 12.12
CA SER A 47 -30.99 -10.97 11.81
C SER A 47 -31.83 -11.73 12.85
N ARG A 48 -31.24 -12.65 13.63
CA ARG A 48 -31.91 -13.36 14.72
C ARG A 48 -32.48 -12.40 15.76
N PHE A 49 -31.82 -11.26 15.96
CA PHE A 49 -32.18 -10.26 16.97
C PHE A 49 -32.84 -9.00 16.38
N GLN A 50 -33.18 -9.01 15.10
CA GLN A 50 -33.74 -7.84 14.42
C GLN A 50 -35.03 -7.32 15.07
N ALA A 51 -35.94 -8.22 15.48
CA ALA A 51 -37.18 -7.83 16.14
C ALA A 51 -36.94 -7.02 17.44
N ALA A 52 -35.85 -7.29 18.16
CA ALA A 52 -35.51 -6.60 19.39
C ALA A 52 -34.80 -5.25 19.13
N TYR A 53 -33.98 -5.18 18.08
CA TYR A 53 -32.95 -4.15 17.95
C TYR A 53 -33.11 -3.19 16.78
N GLN A 54 -33.94 -3.52 15.77
CA GLN A 54 -34.07 -2.72 14.55
C GLN A 54 -34.40 -1.25 14.82
N GLY A 55 -35.28 -0.96 15.78
CA GLY A 55 -35.68 0.41 16.12
C GLY A 55 -34.59 1.25 16.82
N ARG A 56 -33.46 0.65 17.19
CA ARG A 56 -32.32 1.30 17.86
C ARG A 56 -31.04 1.21 17.03
N ARG A 57 -31.13 0.68 15.81
CA ARG A 57 -29.97 0.40 15.00
C ARG A 57 -29.26 1.69 14.54
N VAL A 58 -27.94 1.69 14.62
CA VAL A 58 -27.08 2.73 14.04
C VAL A 58 -25.85 2.10 13.40
N ASP A 59 -25.50 2.51 12.19
CA ASP A 59 -24.26 2.07 11.55
C ASP A 59 -23.11 2.97 12.07
N TYR A 60 -22.38 2.50 13.08
CA TYR A 60 -21.37 3.29 13.80
C TYR A 60 -20.04 3.27 13.03
N PRO A 61 -19.46 4.43 12.69
CA PRO A 61 -18.29 4.51 11.81
C PRO A 61 -16.97 4.32 12.55
N ALA A 62 -16.76 3.15 13.17
CA ALA A 62 -15.51 2.82 13.84
C ALA A 62 -15.04 1.40 13.54
N ASP A 63 -13.73 1.22 13.63
CA ASP A 63 -13.10 -0.10 13.61
C ASP A 63 -13.03 -0.63 15.03
N PHE A 64 -13.21 -1.94 15.17
CA PHE A 64 -13.26 -2.60 16.45
C PHE A 64 -12.25 -3.74 16.51
N GLU A 65 -11.73 -3.96 17.71
CA GLU A 65 -10.98 -5.15 18.08
C GLU A 65 -11.74 -5.90 19.15
N ILE A 66 -11.88 -7.21 18.96
CA ILE A 66 -12.58 -8.10 19.87
C ILE A 66 -11.56 -9.12 20.33
N GLU A 67 -11.14 -9.00 21.59
CA GLU A 67 -10.22 -9.92 22.23
C GLU A 67 -11.00 -10.92 23.10
N LEU A 68 -10.65 -12.19 22.95
CA LEU A 68 -11.22 -13.26 23.77
C LEU A 68 -10.27 -13.53 24.94
N THR A 69 -10.71 -13.27 26.15
CA THR A 69 -9.94 -13.51 27.37
C THR A 69 -10.33 -14.83 28.03
N GLU A 70 -9.68 -15.16 29.15
CA GLU A 70 -10.13 -16.27 29.98
C GLU A 70 -11.54 -16.02 30.55
N PRO A 71 -12.31 -17.09 30.87
CA PRO A 71 -13.66 -16.94 31.41
C PRO A 71 -13.72 -16.00 32.63
N GLY A 72 -14.56 -14.97 32.52
CA GLY A 72 -14.75 -13.96 33.56
C GLY A 72 -13.65 -12.90 33.68
N GLN A 73 -12.65 -12.91 32.81
CA GLN A 73 -11.62 -11.86 32.72
C GLN A 73 -11.94 -10.79 31.65
N GLY A 74 -13.07 -10.94 30.95
CA GLY A 74 -13.54 -9.94 30.00
C GLY A 74 -14.30 -8.80 30.69
N GLU A 75 -14.96 -7.99 29.88
CA GLU A 75 -15.80 -6.91 30.35
C GLU A 75 -17.21 -7.39 30.69
N ILE A 76 -17.91 -6.58 31.49
CA ILE A 76 -19.32 -6.79 31.81
C ILE A 76 -20.16 -6.24 30.65
N SER A 77 -20.99 -7.10 30.06
CA SER A 77 -21.85 -6.71 28.95
C SER A 77 -22.93 -5.72 29.38
N PHE A 78 -23.33 -4.85 28.46
CA PHE A 78 -24.56 -4.08 28.59
C PHE A 78 -25.80 -4.99 28.58
N PRO A 79 -26.85 -4.73 29.38
CA PRO A 79 -28.08 -5.51 29.37
C PRO A 79 -28.73 -5.61 27.99
N ALA A 80 -29.02 -6.83 27.55
CA ALA A 80 -29.65 -7.10 26.25
C ALA A 80 -31.09 -6.56 26.11
N SER A 81 -31.74 -6.22 27.23
CA SER A 81 -33.05 -5.58 27.34
C SER A 81 -33.19 -4.87 28.69
N GLY A 82 -34.24 -4.06 28.88
CA GLY A 82 -34.52 -3.41 30.17
C GLY A 82 -34.84 -4.37 31.34
N PHE A 83 -34.99 -5.67 31.08
CA PHE A 83 -35.22 -6.70 32.10
C PHE A 83 -34.06 -7.71 32.21
N SER A 84 -33.05 -7.60 31.34
CA SER A 84 -31.89 -8.49 31.35
C SER A 84 -30.86 -8.02 32.37
N GLN A 85 -30.07 -8.95 32.89
CA GLN A 85 -28.91 -8.61 33.71
C GLN A 85 -27.65 -8.52 32.85
N PRO A 86 -26.67 -7.68 33.24
CA PRO A 86 -25.32 -7.73 32.67
C PRO A 86 -24.68 -9.11 32.82
N ILE A 87 -23.84 -9.51 31.86
CA ILE A 87 -23.12 -10.78 31.88
C ILE A 87 -21.63 -10.47 32.03
N GLN A 88 -20.98 -11.05 33.03
CA GLN A 88 -19.52 -11.04 33.13
C GLN A 88 -18.97 -11.98 32.06
N SER A 89 -18.34 -11.44 31.03
CA SER A 89 -17.95 -12.19 29.84
C SER A 89 -16.46 -12.56 29.82
N ASN A 90 -16.05 -13.20 28.73
CA ASN A 90 -14.66 -13.41 28.33
C ASN A 90 -14.27 -12.53 27.12
N ILE A 91 -14.93 -11.38 26.93
CA ILE A 91 -14.75 -10.50 25.76
C ILE A 91 -14.25 -9.14 26.21
N ILE A 92 -13.27 -8.58 25.50
CA ILE A 92 -12.93 -7.14 25.57
C ILE A 92 -13.18 -6.54 24.19
N VAL A 93 -13.87 -5.39 24.13
CA VAL A 93 -14.11 -4.69 22.86
C VAL A 93 -13.41 -3.33 22.89
N ARG A 94 -12.48 -3.13 21.94
CA ARG A 94 -11.81 -1.84 21.74
C ARG A 94 -12.32 -1.17 20.48
N ASN A 95 -12.50 0.15 20.54
CA ASN A 95 -12.74 0.99 19.37
C ASN A 95 -11.43 1.64 18.96
N LEU A 96 -10.88 1.19 17.84
CA LEU A 96 -9.59 1.62 17.33
C LEU A 96 -9.63 2.99 16.64
N THR A 97 -10.82 3.43 16.22
CA THR A 97 -10.98 4.74 15.54
C THR A 97 -10.99 5.90 16.54
N GLU A 98 -11.49 5.65 17.75
CA GLU A 98 -11.65 6.67 18.79
C GLU A 98 -10.77 6.40 20.02
N GLU A 99 -9.90 5.39 19.94
CA GLU A 99 -8.95 5.01 20.99
C GLU A 99 -9.63 4.74 22.34
N ILE A 100 -10.72 3.96 22.31
CA ILE A 100 -11.48 3.57 23.49
C ILE A 100 -11.23 2.09 23.76
N ASP A 101 -10.59 1.78 24.88
CA ASP A 101 -10.25 0.40 25.26
C ASP A 101 -11.43 -0.37 25.88
N ASP A 102 -12.45 0.33 26.38
CA ASP A 102 -13.59 -0.24 27.13
C ASP A 102 -14.95 0.04 26.47
N PHE A 103 -15.07 -0.38 25.21
CA PHE A 103 -16.25 -0.09 24.39
C PHE A 103 -17.43 -1.00 24.75
N GLN A 104 -18.59 -0.40 25.02
CA GLN A 104 -19.75 -1.17 25.47
C GLN A 104 -20.28 -2.12 24.38
N PHE A 105 -20.70 -3.30 24.79
CA PHE A 105 -21.37 -4.26 23.93
C PHE A 105 -22.51 -4.97 24.68
N ILE A 106 -23.52 -5.42 23.94
CA ILE A 106 -24.46 -6.43 24.41
C ILE A 106 -23.90 -7.80 24.07
N PHE A 107 -24.03 -8.77 24.98
CA PHE A 107 -23.69 -10.17 24.76
C PHE A 107 -24.97 -11.02 24.72
N ARG A 108 -25.22 -11.66 23.58
CA ARG A 108 -26.25 -12.68 23.37
C ARG A 108 -25.61 -14.05 23.48
N ASP A 109 -25.54 -14.49 24.72
CA ASP A 109 -25.10 -15.80 25.15
C ASP A 109 -26.29 -16.78 25.08
N GLU A 110 -26.37 -17.57 24.01
CA GLU A 110 -27.51 -18.44 23.75
C GLU A 110 -27.43 -19.74 24.56
N ASN A 111 -26.21 -20.22 24.84
CA ASN A 111 -25.98 -21.45 25.59
C ASN A 111 -25.89 -21.23 27.13
N LYS A 112 -25.74 -19.96 27.57
CA LYS A 112 -25.68 -19.50 28.96
C LYS A 112 -24.42 -19.92 29.71
N ASP A 113 -23.28 -20.04 29.04
CA ASP A 113 -21.99 -20.40 29.64
C ASP A 113 -21.07 -19.19 29.93
N ALA A 114 -21.50 -17.98 29.55
CA ALA A 114 -20.76 -16.72 29.64
C ALA A 114 -19.42 -16.68 28.86
N ILE A 115 -19.25 -17.58 27.89
CA ILE A 115 -18.07 -17.69 27.03
C ILE A 115 -18.52 -17.48 25.60
N PHE A 116 -17.97 -16.49 24.91
CA PHE A 116 -18.33 -16.21 23.53
C PHE A 116 -17.87 -17.30 22.57
N ASN A 117 -18.82 -18.14 22.12
CA ASN A 117 -18.53 -19.28 21.27
C ASN A 117 -19.66 -19.56 20.25
N ASP A 118 -19.81 -20.82 19.83
CA ASP A 118 -20.72 -21.20 18.75
C ASP A 118 -22.17 -20.82 19.04
N GLY A 119 -22.79 -20.07 18.12
CA GLY A 119 -24.16 -19.61 18.22
C GLY A 119 -24.31 -18.26 18.92
N ASP A 120 -23.29 -17.75 19.58
CA ASP A 120 -23.39 -16.50 20.31
C ASP A 120 -23.18 -15.28 19.42
N ALA A 121 -23.70 -14.14 19.86
CA ALA A 121 -23.49 -12.85 19.20
C ALA A 121 -23.14 -11.74 20.19
N ILE A 122 -22.25 -10.84 19.77
CA ILE A 122 -22.05 -9.56 20.43
C ILE A 122 -22.56 -8.43 19.54
N PHE A 123 -23.02 -7.35 20.16
CA PHE A 123 -23.45 -6.13 19.48
C PHE A 123 -22.79 -4.92 20.11
N MET A 124 -22.10 -4.11 19.32
CA MET A 124 -21.46 -2.89 19.78
C MET A 124 -22.54 -1.86 20.11
N VAL A 125 -22.45 -1.20 21.26
CA VAL A 125 -23.48 -0.25 21.70
C VAL A 125 -22.92 1.10 22.12
N VAL A 126 -23.71 2.13 21.88
CA VAL A 126 -23.45 3.51 22.29
C VAL A 126 -24.72 4.15 22.83
N GLY A 127 -24.59 5.29 23.50
CA GLY A 127 -25.75 6.11 23.90
C GLY A 127 -26.39 6.81 22.69
N ASP A 128 -27.50 7.49 22.94
CA ASP A 128 -28.26 8.23 21.92
C ASP A 128 -27.61 9.54 21.46
N SER A 129 -26.47 9.87 22.05
CA SER A 129 -25.72 11.11 21.86
C SER A 129 -24.26 10.81 21.52
N LEU A 130 -23.66 11.64 20.66
CA LEU A 130 -22.29 11.44 20.19
C LEU A 130 -21.29 11.33 21.36
N GLY A 131 -20.48 10.27 21.33
CA GLY A 131 -19.43 10.01 22.33
C GLY A 131 -19.94 9.67 23.74
N LYS A 132 -21.25 9.44 23.92
CA LYS A 132 -21.81 9.01 25.21
C LYS A 132 -21.98 7.51 25.26
N LYS A 133 -21.63 6.92 26.40
CA LYS A 133 -21.96 5.54 26.77
C LYS A 133 -23.46 5.43 27.04
N ALA A 134 -24.06 4.29 26.70
CA ALA A 134 -25.45 4.00 27.05
C ALA A 134 -25.56 3.78 28.56
N THR A 135 -26.61 4.34 29.15
CA THR A 135 -26.87 4.25 30.60
C THR A 135 -28.07 3.34 30.92
N SER A 136 -28.98 3.17 29.97
CA SER A 136 -30.17 2.34 30.10
C SER A 136 -30.59 1.78 28.73
N PHE A 137 -31.53 0.84 28.74
CA PHE A 137 -32.03 0.30 27.47
C PHE A 137 -32.90 1.31 26.68
N ALA A 138 -33.25 2.45 27.27
CA ALA A 138 -34.03 3.50 26.60
C ALA A 138 -33.16 4.36 25.66
N ASP A 139 -31.94 4.69 26.08
CA ASP A 139 -30.98 5.52 25.35
C ASP A 139 -29.98 4.70 24.51
N VAL A 140 -29.97 3.37 24.63
CA VAL A 140 -29.05 2.53 23.85
C VAL A 140 -29.30 2.66 22.33
N ARG A 141 -28.20 2.71 21.59
CA ARG A 141 -28.12 2.52 20.14
C ARG A 141 -27.24 1.33 19.86
N ILE A 142 -27.70 0.48 18.96
CA ILE A 142 -27.12 -0.84 18.71
C ILE A 142 -26.49 -0.81 17.32
N SER A 143 -25.23 -1.16 17.24
CA SER A 143 -24.46 -1.10 16.03
C SER A 143 -24.14 -2.48 15.47
N TRP A 144 -22.97 -2.61 14.87
CA TRP A 144 -22.47 -3.83 14.27
C TRP A 144 -22.48 -4.99 15.27
N SER A 145 -22.69 -6.19 14.75
CA SER A 145 -22.60 -7.43 15.47
C SER A 145 -21.50 -8.32 14.91
N LEU A 146 -20.94 -9.13 15.78
CA LEU A 146 -20.10 -10.27 15.42
C LEU A 146 -20.75 -11.52 16.00
N THR A 147 -21.01 -12.49 15.14
CA THR A 147 -21.58 -13.79 15.53
C THR A 147 -20.62 -14.89 15.13
N LEU A 148 -20.41 -15.84 16.04
CA LEU A 148 -19.60 -17.03 15.80
C LEU A 148 -20.52 -18.19 15.44
N ILE A 149 -20.30 -18.80 14.29
CA ILE A 149 -21.05 -19.98 13.85
C ILE A 149 -20.06 -21.07 13.48
N LYS A 150 -20.23 -22.25 14.07
CA LYS A 150 -19.47 -23.43 13.71
C LYS A 150 -19.76 -23.87 12.28
N ASP A 151 -18.72 -24.13 11.50
CA ASP A 151 -18.87 -24.61 10.12
C ASP A 151 -19.21 -26.10 10.10
N THR A 152 -20.50 -26.43 9.95
CA THR A 152 -20.98 -27.82 9.90
C THR A 152 -20.47 -28.63 8.71
N THR A 153 -19.81 -28.02 7.72
CA THR A 153 -19.15 -28.74 6.62
C THR A 153 -17.81 -29.36 7.02
N ILE A 154 -17.22 -28.89 8.12
CA ILE A 154 -15.98 -29.41 8.71
C ILE A 154 -16.32 -30.51 9.73
N VAL A 155 -15.65 -31.65 9.64
CA VAL A 155 -15.82 -32.74 10.61
C VAL A 155 -15.40 -32.31 12.03
N GLU A 156 -16.12 -32.80 13.04
CA GLU A 156 -15.94 -32.42 14.45
C GLU A 156 -14.49 -32.43 14.95
N ALA A 157 -13.73 -33.46 14.61
CA ALA A 157 -12.33 -33.59 15.04
C ALA A 157 -11.40 -32.48 14.49
N ASN A 158 -11.81 -31.79 13.42
CA ASN A 158 -11.06 -30.71 12.79
C ASN A 158 -11.64 -29.32 13.09
N GLN A 159 -12.68 -29.24 13.93
CA GLN A 159 -13.21 -27.98 14.40
C GLN A 159 -12.19 -27.31 15.32
N ARG A 160 -11.96 -26.02 15.09
CA ARG A 160 -11.06 -25.18 15.88
C ARG A 160 -11.87 -24.00 16.38
N PRO A 161 -12.48 -24.10 17.58
CA PRO A 161 -13.14 -22.95 18.18
C PRO A 161 -12.11 -21.85 18.47
N PRO A 162 -12.56 -20.58 18.58
CA PRO A 162 -11.71 -19.51 19.09
C PRO A 162 -11.09 -19.87 20.43
N GLN A 163 -9.84 -19.49 20.62
CA GLN A 163 -9.08 -19.70 21.84
C GLN A 163 -8.94 -18.40 22.63
N TYR A 164 -8.62 -18.51 23.91
CA TYR A 164 -8.28 -17.35 24.72
C TYR A 164 -6.97 -16.72 24.21
N GLY A 165 -6.92 -15.40 24.12
CA GLY A 165 -5.89 -14.60 23.47
C GLY A 165 -6.12 -14.40 21.97
N ASP A 166 -7.15 -15.01 21.37
CA ASP A 166 -7.51 -14.72 19.98
C ASP A 166 -8.11 -13.32 19.88
N VAL A 167 -7.83 -12.65 18.76
CA VAL A 167 -8.21 -11.27 18.51
C VAL A 167 -8.78 -11.15 17.11
N PHE A 168 -10.03 -10.71 17.00
CA PHE A 168 -10.70 -10.45 15.73
C PHE A 168 -10.86 -8.94 15.48
N LYS A 169 -10.55 -8.51 14.26
CA LYS A 169 -10.69 -7.11 13.83
C LYS A 169 -11.91 -6.93 12.93
N ILE A 170 -12.73 -5.94 13.25
CA ILE A 170 -13.79 -5.44 12.37
C ILE A 170 -13.34 -4.11 11.80
N VAL A 171 -13.28 -4.03 10.47
CA VAL A 171 -12.96 -2.79 9.75
C VAL A 171 -14.22 -2.24 9.09
N THR A 172 -14.40 -0.93 9.14
CA THR A 172 -15.52 -0.24 8.49
C THR A 172 -15.03 0.74 7.43
N ASN A 173 -15.76 0.81 6.32
CA ASN A 173 -15.67 1.94 5.39
C ASN A 173 -16.38 3.14 6.02
N LYS A 174 -15.67 4.26 6.11
CA LYS A 174 -16.10 5.44 6.86
C LYS A 174 -16.12 6.65 5.93
N PRO A 175 -17.23 7.42 5.88
CA PRO A 175 -17.23 8.71 5.21
C PRO A 175 -16.28 9.66 5.94
N PHE A 176 -15.74 10.64 5.21
CA PHE A 176 -15.00 11.72 5.86
C PHE A 176 -15.89 12.44 6.87
N ARG A 177 -15.37 12.66 8.07
CA ARG A 177 -16.04 13.36 9.15
C ARG A 177 -15.81 14.88 9.01
N ASN A 178 -16.71 15.67 9.59
CA ASN A 178 -16.48 17.11 9.69
C ASN A 178 -15.21 17.36 10.54
N ASN A 179 -14.36 18.30 10.12
CA ASN A 179 -13.08 18.65 10.75
C ASN A 179 -11.97 17.60 10.64
N GLU A 180 -12.01 16.69 9.65
CA GLU A 180 -10.83 15.90 9.27
C GLU A 180 -9.89 16.71 8.37
N PHE A 181 -8.59 16.61 8.64
CA PHE A 181 -7.53 17.25 7.86
C PHE A 181 -6.57 16.18 7.35
N MET A 182 -6.21 16.27 6.06
CA MET A 182 -5.17 15.44 5.46
C MET A 182 -3.98 16.33 5.11
N GLU A 183 -2.81 16.00 5.64
CA GLU A 183 -1.56 16.67 5.28
C GLU A 183 -0.71 15.74 4.43
N PHE A 184 -0.15 16.28 3.36
CA PHE A 184 0.83 15.61 2.53
C PHE A 184 1.95 16.58 2.20
N THR A 185 3.16 16.06 2.10
CA THR A 185 4.34 16.85 1.73
C THR A 185 4.90 16.30 0.44
N THR A 186 5.11 17.19 -0.53
CA THR A 186 5.86 16.85 -1.74
C THR A 186 7.35 17.04 -1.47
N ILE A 187 8.15 16.12 -1.97
CA ILE A 187 9.61 16.22 -1.90
C ILE A 187 10.08 16.57 -3.31
N GLY A 188 10.83 17.65 -3.46
CA GLY A 188 11.44 18.02 -4.74
C GLY A 188 12.39 16.94 -5.26
N GLN A 189 12.65 16.95 -6.56
CA GLN A 189 13.63 16.06 -7.17
C GLN A 189 15.00 16.27 -6.50
N ARG A 190 15.56 15.20 -5.93
CA ARG A 190 16.90 15.21 -5.32
C ARG A 190 17.76 14.14 -5.95
N PHE A 191 19.06 14.40 -5.98
CA PHE A 191 20.04 13.39 -6.34
C PHE A 191 20.12 12.33 -5.23
N ASP A 192 19.84 11.07 -5.57
CA ASP A 192 19.98 9.94 -4.67
C ASP A 192 21.23 9.14 -5.07
N LYS A 193 22.27 9.26 -4.25
CA LYS A 193 23.57 8.62 -4.48
C LYS A 193 23.48 7.10 -4.51
N SER A 194 22.63 6.51 -3.66
CA SER A 194 22.47 5.05 -3.59
C SER A 194 21.77 4.52 -4.84
N LYS A 195 20.72 5.23 -5.29
CA LYS A 195 20.06 4.92 -6.55
C LYS A 195 21.00 5.10 -7.74
N ALA A 196 21.74 6.20 -7.80
CA ALA A 196 22.70 6.46 -8.88
C ALA A 196 23.78 5.37 -9.00
N LYS A 197 24.23 4.82 -7.86
CA LYS A 197 25.17 3.69 -7.84
C LYS A 197 24.57 2.42 -8.46
N ASN A 198 23.31 2.11 -8.14
CA ASN A 198 22.61 0.96 -8.72
C ASN A 198 22.27 1.17 -10.20
N ASP A 199 21.93 2.41 -10.59
CA ASP A 199 21.59 2.75 -11.97
C ASP A 199 22.83 2.82 -12.88
N LEU A 200 24.05 2.92 -12.33
CA LEU A 200 25.28 2.90 -13.11
C LEU A 200 25.44 1.61 -13.94
N ASP A 201 24.90 0.49 -13.47
CA ASP A 201 24.89 -0.77 -14.21
C ASP A 201 23.98 -0.75 -15.46
N LYS A 202 23.04 0.20 -15.51
CA LYS A 202 22.14 0.38 -16.66
C LYS A 202 22.76 1.18 -17.78
N VAL A 203 23.96 1.76 -17.59
CA VAL A 203 24.60 2.54 -18.65
C VAL A 203 24.84 1.66 -19.87
N ALA A 204 24.27 2.09 -20.99
CA ALA A 204 24.32 1.40 -22.26
C ALA A 204 24.73 2.34 -23.39
N VAL A 205 25.28 1.75 -24.45
CA VAL A 205 25.59 2.43 -25.70
C VAL A 205 24.50 2.07 -26.72
N VAL A 206 23.94 3.06 -27.40
CA VAL A 206 22.87 2.88 -28.39
C VAL A 206 23.17 3.65 -29.67
N PRO A 207 23.05 3.04 -30.86
CA PRO A 207 22.82 1.61 -31.09
C PRO A 207 24.09 0.78 -30.77
N ASN A 208 23.89 -0.46 -30.34
CA ASN A 208 24.97 -1.42 -30.13
C ASN A 208 24.53 -2.82 -30.61
N PRO A 209 25.07 -3.35 -31.72
CA PRO A 209 26.14 -2.74 -32.53
C PRO A 209 25.66 -1.52 -33.33
N TYR A 210 26.55 -0.57 -33.56
CA TYR A 210 26.36 0.46 -34.58
C TYR A 210 26.73 -0.12 -35.95
N VAL A 211 25.81 -0.08 -36.90
CA VAL A 211 26.01 -0.63 -38.25
C VAL A 211 26.14 0.52 -39.24
N GLY A 212 27.35 0.74 -39.76
CA GLY A 212 27.67 1.82 -40.70
C GLY A 212 27.09 1.66 -42.12
N ALA A 213 26.12 0.75 -42.30
CA ALA A 213 25.51 0.36 -43.58
C ALA A 213 24.08 -0.22 -43.42
N ALA A 214 23.25 0.32 -42.54
CA ALA A 214 21.86 -0.15 -42.40
C ALA A 214 20.99 0.31 -43.60
N SER A 215 20.33 -0.64 -44.28
CA SER A 215 19.50 -0.40 -45.47
C SER A 215 18.20 0.39 -45.21
N TRP A 216 17.89 0.71 -43.95
CA TRP A 216 16.68 1.43 -43.53
C TRP A 216 16.92 2.92 -43.20
N GLU A 217 18.14 3.45 -43.39
CA GLU A 217 18.39 4.89 -43.22
C GLU A 217 17.75 5.71 -44.36
N PRO A 218 16.90 6.72 -44.06
CA PRO A 218 16.30 7.56 -45.08
C PRO A 218 17.34 8.43 -45.78
N TYR A 219 17.18 8.56 -47.11
CA TYR A 219 18.02 9.38 -47.98
C TYR A 219 17.94 10.86 -47.55
N SER A 220 19.04 11.40 -47.00
CA SER A 220 19.13 12.83 -46.68
C SER A 220 19.65 13.62 -47.88
N THR A 221 19.01 14.76 -48.17
CA THR A 221 19.34 15.69 -49.26
C THR A 221 20.44 16.70 -48.92
N SER A 222 21.04 16.61 -47.73
CA SER A 222 22.21 17.40 -47.35
C SER A 222 23.48 16.75 -47.92
N VAL A 223 24.46 17.54 -48.36
CA VAL A 223 25.72 17.00 -48.91
C VAL A 223 26.51 16.33 -47.77
N GLY A 224 26.29 15.02 -47.58
CA GLY A 224 26.80 14.22 -46.46
C GLY A 224 25.72 13.32 -45.86
N ARG A 225 26.09 12.07 -45.50
CA ARG A 225 25.26 11.18 -44.65
C ARG A 225 25.05 11.90 -43.31
N GLY A 226 23.86 11.89 -42.72
CA GLY A 226 23.63 12.51 -41.40
C GLY A 226 24.69 12.12 -40.36
N GLU A 227 24.84 12.90 -39.29
CA GLU A 227 25.95 12.75 -38.32
C GLU A 227 26.04 11.31 -37.78
N ARG A 228 27.15 10.61 -38.06
CA ARG A 228 27.45 9.31 -37.46
C ARG A 228 27.51 9.51 -35.95
N ARG A 229 26.61 8.91 -35.19
CA ARG A 229 26.57 9.12 -33.74
C ARG A 229 26.05 7.89 -33.00
N ILE A 230 26.67 7.61 -31.87
CA ILE A 230 26.13 6.72 -30.83
C ILE A 230 25.84 7.54 -29.59
N TYR A 231 24.99 7.02 -28.71
CA TYR A 231 24.66 7.63 -27.43
C TYR A 231 25.05 6.73 -26.28
N PHE A 232 25.71 7.30 -25.28
CA PHE A 232 25.76 6.73 -23.95
C PHE A 232 24.52 7.18 -23.20
N MET A 233 23.76 6.23 -22.67
CA MET A 233 22.47 6.44 -22.01
C MET A 233 22.54 6.06 -20.53
N HIS A 234 21.62 6.60 -19.73
CA HIS A 234 21.54 6.36 -18.28
C HIS A 234 22.79 6.83 -17.50
N LEU A 235 23.46 7.86 -17.99
CA LEU A 235 24.62 8.44 -17.33
C LEU A 235 24.23 9.18 -16.04
N PRO A 236 25.09 9.14 -15.01
CA PRO A 236 25.03 10.08 -13.91
C PRO A 236 25.12 11.53 -14.40
N ASN A 237 24.69 12.48 -13.57
CA ASN A 237 24.73 13.91 -13.91
C ASN A 237 26.15 14.46 -14.10
N GLU A 238 27.17 13.81 -13.54
CA GLU A 238 28.58 14.16 -13.73
C GLU A 238 29.43 12.89 -13.83
N CYS A 239 30.09 12.68 -14.98
CA CYS A 239 31.02 11.56 -15.17
C CYS A 239 31.98 11.80 -16.34
N ILE A 240 33.05 11.01 -16.38
CA ILE A 240 34.02 10.97 -17.47
C ILE A 240 33.89 9.63 -18.19
N ILE A 241 33.73 9.66 -19.51
CA ILE A 241 33.65 8.47 -20.37
C ILE A 241 34.96 8.37 -21.14
N ARG A 242 35.68 7.27 -20.97
CA ARG A 242 36.92 6.98 -21.69
C ARG A 242 36.70 5.80 -22.61
N ILE A 243 37.01 5.98 -23.89
CA ILE A 243 36.78 4.98 -24.94
C ILE A 243 38.13 4.40 -25.35
N TYR A 244 38.21 3.07 -25.39
CA TYR A 244 39.42 2.32 -25.68
C TYR A 244 39.18 1.30 -26.79
N THR A 245 40.23 1.03 -27.55
CA THR A 245 40.32 -0.19 -28.37
C THR A 245 40.46 -1.42 -27.47
N LEU A 246 40.21 -2.63 -28.01
CA LEU A 246 40.44 -3.89 -27.27
C LEU A 246 41.89 -4.08 -26.80
N SER A 247 42.88 -3.45 -27.45
CA SER A 247 44.28 -3.48 -27.02
C SER A 247 44.61 -2.45 -25.93
N GLY A 248 43.62 -1.68 -25.44
CA GLY A 248 43.79 -0.71 -24.37
C GLY A 248 44.27 0.67 -24.83
N LYS A 249 44.39 0.93 -26.14
CA LYS A 249 44.70 2.28 -26.64
C LYS A 249 43.49 3.20 -26.45
N LEU A 250 43.69 4.33 -25.77
CA LEU A 250 42.70 5.40 -25.61
C LEU A 250 42.37 6.02 -26.97
N VAL A 251 41.09 6.04 -27.30
CA VAL A 251 40.51 6.57 -28.53
C VAL A 251 40.01 7.99 -28.30
N ASP A 252 39.21 8.17 -27.26
CA ASP A 252 38.62 9.46 -26.92
C ASP A 252 38.20 9.55 -25.44
N THR A 253 38.02 10.77 -24.93
CA THR A 253 37.54 11.08 -23.59
C THR A 253 36.44 12.12 -23.67
N ILE A 254 35.27 11.81 -23.09
CA ILE A 254 34.10 12.69 -23.07
C ILE A 254 33.80 13.06 -21.62
N GLU A 255 33.73 14.36 -21.34
CA GLU A 255 33.25 14.87 -20.05
C GLU A 255 31.75 15.12 -20.15
N HIS A 256 30.97 14.48 -19.28
CA HIS A 256 29.53 14.64 -19.20
C HIS A 256 29.16 15.39 -17.92
N LYS A 257 28.53 16.55 -18.08
CA LYS A 257 28.01 17.36 -16.98
C LYS A 257 26.65 17.92 -17.35
N SER A 258 25.61 17.50 -16.64
CA SER A 258 24.22 17.78 -16.99
C SER A 258 23.33 18.00 -15.76
N THR A 259 22.06 18.31 -16.00
CA THR A 259 21.03 18.32 -14.96
C THR A 259 20.63 16.88 -14.59
N ILE A 260 19.98 16.68 -13.43
CA ILE A 260 19.55 15.34 -12.96
C ILE A 260 18.62 14.64 -13.98
N SER A 261 17.95 15.40 -14.85
CA SER A 261 17.02 14.87 -15.86
C SER A 261 17.69 14.44 -17.17
N ASP A 262 18.96 14.78 -17.40
CA ASP A 262 19.64 14.53 -18.68
C ASP A 262 20.80 13.54 -18.51
N GLY A 263 20.49 12.26 -18.75
CA GLY A 263 21.42 11.14 -18.58
C GLY A 263 21.98 10.61 -19.90
N GLN A 264 22.19 11.46 -20.91
CA GLN A 264 22.71 11.02 -22.20
C GLN A 264 23.78 11.94 -22.78
N VAL A 265 24.73 11.35 -23.52
CA VAL A 265 25.69 12.10 -24.35
C VAL A 265 25.94 11.38 -25.66
N GLY A 266 25.98 12.15 -26.75
CA GLY A 266 26.27 11.64 -28.09
C GLY A 266 27.77 11.68 -28.39
N TRP A 267 28.28 10.65 -29.06
CA TRP A 267 29.65 10.59 -29.58
C TRP A 267 29.65 10.35 -31.08
N ASP A 268 30.42 11.14 -31.82
CA ASP A 268 30.44 11.20 -33.29
C ASP A 268 31.31 10.12 -33.96
N LEU A 269 31.85 9.18 -33.16
CA LEU A 269 32.75 8.12 -33.61
C LEU A 269 34.08 8.64 -34.16
N VAL A 270 34.50 9.84 -33.74
CA VAL A 270 35.79 10.43 -34.09
C VAL A 270 36.73 10.29 -32.90
N SER A 271 37.96 9.86 -33.16
CA SER A 271 39.01 9.81 -32.13
C SER A 271 39.45 11.23 -31.74
N LYS A 272 40.12 11.36 -30.58
CA LYS A 272 40.70 12.63 -30.12
C LYS A 272 41.60 13.34 -31.14
N ASP A 273 42.19 12.59 -32.08
CA ASP A 273 43.09 13.09 -33.12
C ASP A 273 42.32 13.56 -34.38
N GLY A 274 40.98 13.57 -34.36
CA GLY A 274 40.13 14.00 -35.46
C GLY A 274 39.92 12.96 -36.57
N MET A 275 40.31 11.71 -36.34
CA MET A 275 40.17 10.62 -37.31
C MET A 275 38.97 9.72 -36.99
N ASP A 276 38.22 9.33 -38.03
CA ASP A 276 37.20 8.26 -37.97
C ASP A 276 37.79 6.99 -37.34
N ILE A 277 37.06 6.39 -36.40
CA ILE A 277 37.46 5.11 -35.81
C ILE A 277 37.23 3.94 -36.79
N ALA A 278 38.00 2.86 -36.62
CA ALA A 278 37.83 1.65 -37.41
C ALA A 278 36.58 0.84 -36.98
N TYR A 279 36.14 -0.09 -37.82
CA TYR A 279 35.18 -1.11 -37.41
C TYR A 279 35.85 -2.06 -36.40
N GLY A 280 35.08 -2.54 -35.42
CA GLY A 280 35.59 -3.40 -34.36
C GLY A 280 34.84 -3.24 -33.05
N VAL A 281 35.33 -3.94 -32.03
CA VAL A 281 34.82 -3.84 -30.67
C VAL A 281 35.65 -2.83 -29.88
N TYR A 282 34.95 -1.99 -29.13
CA TYR A 282 35.52 -0.97 -28.26
C TYR A 282 35.04 -1.20 -26.83
N VAL A 283 35.85 -0.74 -25.88
CA VAL A 283 35.57 -0.76 -24.45
C VAL A 283 35.36 0.66 -23.99
N TYR A 284 34.35 0.91 -23.17
CA TYR A 284 34.18 2.18 -22.49
C TYR A 284 34.34 2.00 -20.99
N HIS A 285 34.95 3.00 -20.35
CA HIS A 285 35.05 3.14 -18.91
C HIS A 285 34.36 4.44 -18.51
N ILE A 286 33.45 4.35 -17.55
CA ILE A 286 32.75 5.47 -16.96
C ILE A 286 33.26 5.62 -15.54
N ASP A 287 33.66 6.83 -15.23
CA ASP A 287 34.14 7.24 -13.93
C ASP A 287 33.22 8.35 -13.42
N ALA A 288 32.40 8.03 -12.43
CA ALA A 288 31.40 8.93 -11.87
C ALA A 288 31.81 9.31 -10.43
N PRO A 289 32.34 10.53 -10.21
CA PRO A 289 32.91 10.94 -8.93
C PRO A 289 31.98 10.70 -7.75
N GLY A 290 32.46 9.92 -6.79
CA GLY A 290 31.72 9.57 -5.57
C GLY A 290 30.62 8.53 -5.75
N ILE A 291 30.20 8.18 -6.98
CA ILE A 291 29.15 7.19 -7.25
C ILE A 291 29.77 5.81 -7.48
N GLY A 292 30.78 5.74 -8.35
CA GLY A 292 31.48 4.51 -8.72
C GLY A 292 31.97 4.52 -10.17
N GLU A 293 32.41 3.36 -10.63
CA GLU A 293 32.92 3.16 -11.99
C GLU A 293 32.19 2.04 -12.71
N LYS A 294 32.08 2.14 -14.03
CA LYS A 294 31.45 1.12 -14.88
C LYS A 294 32.26 0.88 -16.15
N ILE A 295 32.46 -0.39 -16.48
CA ILE A 295 33.07 -0.81 -17.74
C ILE A 295 32.02 -1.54 -18.58
N GLY A 296 32.00 -1.24 -19.87
CA GLY A 296 31.20 -1.96 -20.85
C GLY A 296 31.87 -1.98 -22.21
N ARG A 297 31.18 -2.53 -23.21
CA ARG A 297 31.69 -2.69 -24.57
C ARG A 297 30.61 -2.42 -25.61
N PHE A 298 31.03 -1.94 -26.77
CA PHE A 298 30.17 -1.77 -27.93
C PHE A 298 30.90 -2.16 -29.21
N ALA A 299 30.14 -2.48 -30.25
CA ALA A 299 30.69 -2.90 -31.53
C ALA A 299 30.28 -1.93 -32.64
N ILE A 300 31.23 -1.64 -33.52
CA ILE A 300 31.05 -0.91 -34.77
C ILE A 300 31.21 -1.91 -35.91
N ILE A 301 30.17 -2.09 -36.71
CA ILE A 301 30.12 -3.03 -37.83
C ILE A 301 29.99 -2.24 -39.12
N LYS A 302 30.59 -2.74 -40.19
CA LYS A 302 30.49 -2.21 -41.55
C LYS A 302 29.79 -3.19 -42.46
#